data_AF-A0AAW0IJE7-F1
#
_entry.id   AF-A0AAW0IJE7-F1
#
_cell.length_a   1.000
_cell.length_b   1.000
_cell.length_c   1.000
_cell.angle_alpha   90.00
_cell.angle_beta   90.00
_cell.angle_gamma   90.00
#
_symmetry.space_group_name_H-M   'P 1'
#
loop_
_entity.id
_entity.type
_entity.pdbx_description
1 polymer ?
#
loop_
_entity_poly.entity_id
_entity_poly.type
_entity_poly.pdbx_seq_one_letter_code
_entity_poly.pdbx_strand_id
1 'polypeptide(L)' 'MKDKWPPIENISFYDCPILKKLGIDFIASHTIKGIKAENDWWKELEWQDTSFHLRLQAHFTPICDDDL' A
#
# COMPACT_ATOMS: atom_id res chain seq x y z
N MET A 1 1.80 17.94 16.85
CA MET A 1 1.00 16.71 17.04
C MET A 1 1.23 15.87 15.80
N LYS A 2 1.66 14.61 15.92
CA LYS A 2 1.69 13.72 14.75
C LYS A 2 0.25 13.31 14.52
N ASP A 3 -0.41 13.92 13.54
CA ASP A 3 -1.75 13.53 13.11
C ASP A 3 -1.66 12.09 12.59
N LYS A 4 -1.88 11.14 13.49
CA LYS A 4 -2.03 9.73 13.14
C LYS A 4 -3.28 9.66 12.28
N TRP A 5 -3.12 9.13 11.08
CA TRP A 5 -4.25 8.75 10.25
C TRP A 5 -5.20 7.90 11.09
N PRO A 6 -6.52 8.12 10.97
CA PRO A 6 -7.47 7.19 11.56
C PRO A 6 -7.18 5.78 11.04
N PRO A 7 -7.59 4.72 11.75
CA PRO A 7 -7.35 3.35 11.31
C PRO A 7 -7.83 3.15 9.87
N ILE A 8 -6.90 2.90 8.96
CA ILE A 8 -7.21 2.65 7.54
C ILE A 8 -7.41 1.15 7.39
N GLU A 9 -8.53 0.76 6.79
CA GLU A 9 -8.79 -0.65 6.48
C GLU A 9 -8.50 -0.99 5.03
N ASN A 10 -8.78 -0.08 4.09
CA ASN A 10 -8.55 -0.31 2.67
C ASN A 10 -7.91 0.93 2.05
N ILE A 11 -6.95 0.71 1.15
CA ILE A 11 -6.31 1.77 0.39
C ILE A 11 -6.13 1.35 -1.05
N SER A 12 -6.24 2.30 -1.96
CA SER A 12 -6.05 2.07 -3.39
C SER A 12 -5.17 3.17 -3.98
N PHE A 13 -4.20 2.78 -4.80
CA PHE A 13 -3.29 3.67 -5.51
C PHE A 13 -3.54 3.55 -7.01
N TYR A 14 -3.79 4.67 -7.66
CA TYR A 14 -4.05 4.77 -9.10
C TYR A 14 -3.12 5.83 -9.67
N ASP A 15 -2.43 5.52 -10.77
CA ASP A 15 -1.57 6.46 -11.50
C ASP A 15 -0.60 7.21 -10.58
N CYS A 16 0.14 6.48 -9.75
CA CYS A 16 1.06 7.01 -8.74
C CYS A 16 2.55 6.84 -9.12
N PRO A 17 3.03 7.27 -10.30
CA PRO A 17 4.36 6.89 -10.83
C PRO A 17 5.55 7.41 -10.04
N ILE A 18 5.35 8.45 -9.23
CA ILE A 18 6.41 9.09 -8.41
C ILE A 18 6.47 8.49 -7.00
N LEU A 19 5.37 7.88 -6.53
CA LEU A 19 5.28 7.32 -5.19
C LEU A 19 6.00 5.98 -5.13
N LYS A 20 7.31 6.01 -4.89
CA LYS A 20 8.15 4.81 -4.80
C LYS A 20 8.32 4.28 -3.37
N LYS A 21 7.92 5.04 -2.35
CA LYS A 21 8.09 4.66 -0.94
C LYS A 21 6.77 4.76 -0.21
N LEU A 22 6.38 3.66 0.41
CA LEU A 22 5.28 3.64 1.36
C LEU A 22 5.82 3.91 2.76
N GLY A 23 5.35 4.98 3.39
CA GLY A 23 5.72 5.30 4.77
C GLY A 23 5.17 4.24 5.71
N ILE A 24 6.01 3.72 6.62
CA ILE A 24 5.58 2.76 7.65
C ILE A 24 4.44 3.35 8.48
N ASP A 25 4.53 4.63 8.86
CA ASP A 25 3.48 5.32 9.62
C ASP A 25 2.13 5.43 8.86
N PHE A 26 2.15 5.33 7.53
CA PHE A 26 0.97 5.46 6.65
C PHE A 26 0.17 4.17 6.56
N ILE A 27 0.83 3.00 6.65
CA ILE A 27 0.18 1.68 6.42
C ILE A 27 0.30 0.75 7.64
N ALA A 28 1.14 1.09 8.63
CA ALA A 28 1.30 0.28 9.85
C ALA A 28 0.11 0.34 10.82
N SER A 29 -1.02 0.96 10.45
CA SER A 29 -2.25 0.67 11.16
C SER A 29 -2.51 -0.83 11.00
N HIS A 30 -2.51 -1.58 12.10
CA HIS A 30 -2.76 -3.03 12.15
C HIS A 30 -4.18 -3.41 11.65
N THR A 31 -4.89 -2.44 11.08
CA THR A 31 -6.24 -2.50 10.55
C THR A 31 -6.29 -2.65 9.04
N ILE A 32 -5.16 -2.53 8.31
CA ILE A 32 -5.15 -2.74 6.86
C ILE A 32 -5.61 -4.16 6.55
N LYS A 33 -6.68 -4.24 5.75
CA LYS A 33 -7.30 -5.45 5.24
C LYS A 33 -7.06 -5.60 3.74
N GLY A 34 -6.99 -4.48 3.01
CA GLY A 34 -6.84 -4.48 1.55
C GLY A 34 -5.98 -3.34 1.02
N ILE A 35 -5.13 -3.66 0.05
CA ILE A 35 -4.37 -2.70 -0.75
C ILE A 35 -4.64 -3.03 -2.22
N LYS A 36 -5.10 -2.04 -2.98
CA LYS A 36 -5.21 -2.15 -4.44
C LYS A 36 -4.22 -1.22 -5.12
N ALA A 37 -3.48 -1.71 -6.10
CA ALA A 37 -2.66 -0.86 -6.95
C ALA A 37 -2.32 -1.56 -8.28
N GLU A 38 -1.76 -0.82 -9.21
CA GLU A 38 -1.14 -1.39 -10.40
C GLU A 38 -0.02 -2.37 -10.01
N ASN A 39 0.01 -3.52 -10.67
CA ASN A 39 0.97 -4.58 -10.35
C ASN A 39 2.42 -4.13 -10.57
N ASP A 40 2.67 -3.37 -11.63
CA ASP A 40 4.01 -2.92 -11.96
C ASP A 40 4.48 -1.85 -10.98
N TRP A 41 3.60 -0.91 -10.61
CA TRP A 41 3.86 0.03 -9.52
C TRP A 41 4.21 -0.68 -8.20
N TRP A 42 3.45 -1.72 -7.82
CA TRP A 42 3.71 -2.47 -6.59
C TRP A 42 5.09 -3.13 -6.56
N LYS A 43 5.54 -3.68 -7.70
CA LYS A 43 6.86 -4.30 -7.83
C LYS A 43 8.01 -3.28 -7.79
N GLU A 44 7.76 -2.06 -8.24
CA GLU A 44 8.75 -0.97 -8.28
C GLU A 44 8.91 -0.23 -6.95
N LEU A 45 8.08 -0.55 -5.94
CA LEU A 45 8.18 0.06 -4.62
C LEU A 45 9.52 -0.26 -3.94
N GLU A 46 10.14 0.79 -3.42
CA GLU A 46 11.30 0.73 -2.55
C GLU A 46 10.85 0.44 -1.11
N TRP A 47 10.88 -0.83 -0.74
CA TRP A 47 10.52 -1.31 0.59
C TRP A 47 11.59 -0.95 1.62
N GLN A 48 11.17 -0.40 2.77
CA GLN A 48 12.09 -0.11 3.87
C GLN A 48 12.59 -1.39 4.57
N ASP A 49 11.75 -2.41 4.61
CA ASP A 49 12.04 -3.69 5.27
C ASP A 49 11.28 -4.85 4.62
N THR A 50 11.91 -6.02 4.54
CA THR A 50 11.34 -7.22 3.91
C THR A 50 10.14 -7.76 4.67
N SER A 51 10.14 -7.69 6.00
CA SER A 51 8.99 -8.13 6.82
C SER A 51 7.80 -7.19 6.64
N PHE A 52 8.04 -5.89 6.47
CA PHE A 52 7.00 -4.92 6.15
C PHE A 52 6.37 -5.21 4.78
N HIS A 53 7.20 -5.47 3.75
CA HIS A 53 6.71 -5.88 2.44
C HIS A 53 5.85 -7.15 2.51
N LEU A 54 6.34 -8.22 3.16
CA LEU A 54 5.60 -9.49 3.27
C LEU A 54 4.25 -9.34 3.96
N ARG A 55 4.16 -8.49 4.99
CA ARG A 55 2.89 -8.19 5.67
C ARG A 55 1.89 -7.54 4.72
N LEU A 56 2.32 -6.53 3.96
CA LEU A 56 1.43 -5.82 3.06
C LEU A 56 1.07 -6.63 1.82
N GLN A 57 1.99 -7.47 1.34
CA GLN A 57 1.77 -8.39 0.22
C GLN A 57 0.60 -9.34 0.46
N ALA A 58 0.37 -9.75 1.72
CA ALA A 58 -0.78 -10.58 2.10
C ALA A 58 -2.15 -9.89 1.90
N HIS A 59 -2.15 -8.55 1.81
CA HIS A 59 -3.34 -7.73 1.63
C HIS A 59 -3.42 -7.10 0.22
N PHE A 60 -2.41 -7.32 -0.61
CA PHE A 60 -2.32 -6.72 -1.94
C PHE A 60 -3.19 -7.47 -2.96
N THR A 61 -3.98 -6.71 -3.70
CA THR A 61 -4.76 -7.16 -4.85
C THR A 61 -4.43 -6.24 -6.03
N PRO A 62 -3.91 -6.75 -7.16
CA PRO A 62 -3.66 -5.92 -8.32
C PRO A 62 -4.98 -5.36 -8.87
N ILE A 63 -4.95 -4.11 -9.34
CA ILE A 63 -6.06 -3.53 -10.11
C ILE A 63 -6.10 -4.24 -11.46
N CYS A 64 -7.29 -4.69 -11.86
CA CYS A 64 -7.57 -5.21 -13.20
C CYS A 64 -8.41 -4.20 -13.98
N ASP A 65 -8.47 -4.32 -15.30
CA ASP A 65 -9.24 -3.40 -16.17
C ASP A 65 -10.73 -3.31 -15.79
N ASP A 66 -11.29 -4.32 -15.12
CA ASP A 66 -12.68 -4.33 -14.63
C ASP A 66 -12.92 -3.42 -13.40
N ASP A 67 -11.87 -2.94 -12.74
CA ASP A 67 -11.92 -2.07 -11.54
C ASP A 67 -11.90 -0.56 -11.88
N LEU A 68 -11.78 -0.18 -13.17
CA LEU A 68 -11.65 1.21 -13.66
C LEU A 68 -12.94 1.79 -14.29
#